data_AF-A0A940BVF2-F1
#
_entry.id   AF-A0A940BVF2-F1
#
_cell.length_a   1.000
_cell.length_b   1.000
_cell.length_c   1.000
_cell.angle_alpha   90.00
_cell.angle_beta   90.00
_cell.angle_gamma   90.00
#
_symmetry.space_group_name_H-M   'P 1'
#
loop_
_entity.id
_entity.type
_entity.pdbx_description
1 polymer ?
#
loop_
_entity_poly.entity_id
_entity_poly.type
_entity_poly.pdbx_seq_one_letter_code
_entity_poly.pdbx_strand_id
1 'polypeptide(L)'
;MLDDIDMGFVSVVMVKDLSRLGRDYVAVGSFLDSYFPEHGVRFIAVNDMVDSAEGENEIAPFKNVMNEMYARDISQKIKTSHRLRGNMGEPLSPPPYGYMKDPLNKNKWVIDPEAAGIVRDIFRMCIEGKGNETIARLLQERQVLVPMAYWQSKGLPRGGKKTQENPYKWCKTTVAKILSQQEYCGDVINFKSYSKSFKNKTRIPNDPSKWKIFKEVHEPIISRDVFEQVQEQIAKTKRRAPNKKLAEKNMFCDLLYCADCGHKMWFNVCHPNTSITHFKCSNYKSNRGTCEGTHYIRADSLETVVLMELKKLTNYLRDDEEEFAGVLEAKTNSSIAAQQKATQEALQKAIVRSKDVDRLYEGLYENMVNGKVTDQWYMHMSQKYELERGELQDKIKNYRVELLGLEDIRHEKEHFLAAIRTFMRMQTLTPVLLRELIDKIEVHRIEGTGKNRTQQITIHYKFIGALEIPAGPKNERLKLDTRRGVAVEYLPNTVTA
;
A
#
# COMPACT_ATOMS: atom_id res chain seq x y z
N MET A 1 -9.95 -14.47 -15.89
CA MET A 1 -11.12 -15.28 -16.29
C MET A 1 -12.27 -14.38 -16.68
N LEU A 2 -12.91 -13.64 -15.75
CA LEU A 2 -14.01 -12.73 -16.11
C LEU A 2 -13.54 -11.64 -17.09
N ASP A 3 -12.40 -11.00 -16.80
CA ASP A 3 -11.80 -10.03 -17.74
C ASP A 3 -11.46 -10.64 -19.12
N ASP A 4 -11.10 -11.93 -19.18
CA ASP A 4 -10.80 -12.62 -20.45
C ASP A 4 -12.08 -13.01 -21.22
N ILE A 5 -13.19 -13.19 -20.50
CA ILE A 5 -14.54 -13.39 -21.04
C ILE A 5 -15.05 -12.07 -21.61
N ASP A 6 -14.88 -10.97 -20.88
CA ASP A 6 -15.27 -9.62 -21.32
C ASP A 6 -14.49 -9.19 -22.58
N MET A 7 -13.24 -9.66 -22.73
CA MET A 7 -12.41 -9.45 -23.93
C MET A 7 -12.72 -10.43 -25.09
N GLY A 8 -13.62 -11.40 -24.89
CA GLY A 8 -14.03 -12.37 -25.92
C GLY A 8 -13.01 -13.47 -26.21
N PHE A 9 -12.00 -13.69 -25.36
CA PHE A 9 -11.01 -14.75 -25.55
C PHE A 9 -11.48 -16.13 -25.07
N VAL A 10 -12.56 -16.18 -24.28
CA VAL A 10 -13.06 -17.40 -23.66
C VAL A 10 -14.47 -17.69 -24.19
N SER A 11 -14.64 -18.82 -24.85
CA SER A 11 -15.94 -19.28 -25.37
C SER A 11 -16.59 -20.37 -24.51
N VAL A 12 -15.83 -21.04 -23.64
CA VAL A 12 -16.33 -22.13 -22.79
C VAL A 12 -15.71 -22.06 -21.40
N VAL A 13 -16.53 -22.13 -20.36
CA VAL A 13 -16.13 -22.24 -18.95
C VAL A 13 -16.50 -23.61 -18.42
N MET A 14 -15.50 -24.42 -18.09
CA MET A 14 -15.69 -25.75 -17.52
C MET A 14 -15.29 -25.77 -16.04
N VAL A 15 -16.19 -26.21 -15.18
CA VAL A 15 -15.94 -26.39 -13.75
C VAL A 15 -16.27 -27.82 -13.32
N LYS A 16 -15.61 -28.27 -12.25
CA LYS A 16 -15.89 -29.58 -11.66
C LYS A 16 -17.31 -29.63 -11.07
N ASP A 17 -17.70 -28.60 -10.33
CA ASP A 17 -18.99 -28.45 -9.67
C ASP A 17 -19.35 -26.95 -9.60
N LEU A 18 -20.64 -26.63 -9.46
CA LEU A 18 -21.16 -25.26 -9.35
C LEU A 18 -20.54 -24.49 -8.16
N SER A 19 -20.09 -25.21 -7.13
CA SER A 19 -19.42 -24.61 -5.96
C SER A 19 -18.06 -23.96 -6.29
N ARG A 20 -17.46 -24.28 -7.44
CA ARG A 20 -16.24 -23.62 -7.96
C ARG A 20 -16.49 -22.27 -8.59
N LEU A 21 -17.67 -22.08 -9.19
CA LEU A 21 -18.06 -20.81 -9.79
C LEU A 21 -18.35 -19.76 -8.69
N GLY A 22 -19.02 -20.19 -7.63
CA GLY A 22 -19.26 -19.32 -6.48
C GLY A 22 -20.05 -20.02 -5.38
N ARG A 23 -20.04 -19.41 -4.19
CA ARG A 23 -20.82 -19.88 -3.02
C ARG A 23 -22.06 -19.03 -2.76
N ASP A 24 -22.30 -18.03 -3.60
CA ASP A 24 -23.43 -17.13 -3.45
C ASP A 24 -24.46 -17.45 -4.53
N TYR A 25 -25.60 -17.99 -4.11
CA TYR A 25 -26.65 -18.45 -5.01
C TYR A 25 -27.13 -17.37 -5.98
N VAL A 26 -27.27 -16.13 -5.50
CA VAL A 26 -27.74 -15.01 -6.32
C VAL A 26 -26.72 -14.64 -7.39
N ALA A 27 -25.44 -14.55 -7.01
CA ALA A 27 -24.38 -14.23 -7.95
C ALA A 27 -24.19 -15.35 -8.98
N VAL A 28 -24.13 -16.61 -8.52
CA VAL A 28 -24.00 -17.77 -9.40
C VAL A 28 -25.19 -17.91 -10.34
N GLY A 29 -26.42 -17.67 -9.85
CA GLY A 29 -27.62 -17.61 -10.69
C GLY A 29 -27.51 -16.51 -11.75
N SER A 30 -27.18 -15.28 -11.35
CA SER A 30 -26.97 -14.17 -12.30
C SER A 30 -25.87 -14.44 -13.33
N PHE A 31 -24.81 -15.16 -12.94
CA PHE A 31 -23.75 -15.55 -13.87
C PHE A 31 -24.23 -16.57 -14.91
N LEU A 32 -25.02 -17.56 -14.47
CA LEU A 32 -25.55 -18.62 -15.33
C LEU A 32 -26.70 -18.15 -16.22
N ASP A 33 -27.60 -17.33 -15.67
CA ASP A 33 -28.86 -16.95 -16.31
C ASP A 33 -28.71 -15.74 -17.23
N SER A 34 -27.75 -14.83 -16.96
CA SER A 34 -27.60 -13.58 -17.72
C SER A 34 -26.19 -13.38 -18.25
N TYR A 35 -25.17 -13.41 -17.39
CA TYR A 35 -23.81 -13.01 -17.79
C TYR A 35 -23.17 -13.93 -18.85
N PHE A 36 -23.16 -15.26 -18.64
CA PHE A 36 -22.56 -16.18 -19.63
C PHE A 36 -23.36 -16.23 -20.95
N PRO A 37 -24.70 -16.28 -20.95
CA PRO A 37 -25.50 -16.17 -22.17
C PRO A 37 -25.28 -14.87 -22.94
N GLU A 38 -25.24 -13.71 -22.25
CA GLU A 38 -25.02 -12.39 -22.88
C GLU A 38 -23.66 -12.30 -23.57
N HIS A 39 -22.64 -12.97 -23.03
CA HIS A 39 -21.28 -13.00 -23.59
C HIS A 39 -21.04 -14.18 -24.55
N GLY A 40 -22.08 -14.97 -24.86
CA GLY A 40 -21.98 -16.11 -25.77
C GLY A 40 -21.09 -17.26 -25.24
N VAL A 41 -20.91 -17.35 -23.92
CA VAL A 41 -20.04 -18.33 -23.27
C VAL A 41 -20.84 -19.57 -22.86
N ARG A 42 -20.39 -20.76 -23.29
CA ARG A 42 -20.96 -22.04 -22.83
C ARG A 42 -20.42 -22.40 -21.46
N PHE A 43 -21.28 -22.70 -20.50
CA PHE A 43 -20.91 -23.13 -19.16
C PHE A 43 -21.18 -24.63 -18.97
N ILE A 44 -20.18 -25.36 -18.46
CA ILE A 44 -20.25 -26.81 -18.20
C ILE A 44 -19.81 -27.10 -16.76
N ALA A 45 -20.69 -27.68 -15.94
CA ALA A 45 -20.36 -28.23 -14.62
C ALA A 45 -20.49 -29.76 -14.63
N VAL A 46 -19.34 -30.45 -14.65
CA VAL A 46 -19.25 -31.91 -14.91
C VAL A 46 -19.98 -32.74 -13.86
N ASN A 47 -19.76 -32.49 -12.56
CA ASN A 47 -20.39 -33.27 -11.50
C ASN A 47 -21.87 -32.92 -11.32
N ASP A 48 -22.26 -31.72 -11.73
CA ASP A 48 -23.62 -31.24 -11.56
C ASP A 48 -24.52 -31.54 -12.76
N MET A 49 -23.96 -32.13 -13.83
CA MET A 49 -24.63 -32.40 -15.10
C MET A 49 -25.31 -31.15 -15.67
N VAL A 50 -24.63 -30.00 -15.52
CA VAL A 50 -25.12 -28.72 -16.05
C VAL A 50 -24.34 -28.38 -17.30
N ASP A 51 -25.04 -28.25 -18.42
CA ASP A 51 -24.52 -27.74 -19.67
C ASP A 51 -25.47 -26.68 -20.21
N SER A 52 -24.98 -25.45 -20.36
CA SER A 52 -25.80 -24.34 -20.86
C SER A 52 -26.23 -24.51 -22.33
N ALA A 53 -25.64 -25.45 -23.07
CA ALA A 53 -26.05 -25.78 -24.44
C ALA A 53 -27.24 -26.75 -24.51
N GLU A 54 -27.53 -27.50 -23.45
CA GLU A 54 -28.62 -28.51 -23.41
C GLU A 54 -29.96 -27.95 -22.89
N GLY A 55 -30.00 -26.68 -22.46
CA GLY A 55 -31.19 -25.99 -21.95
C GLY A 55 -31.07 -25.49 -20.51
N GLU A 56 -32.07 -24.76 -20.01
CA GLU A 56 -32.13 -24.30 -18.61
C GLU A 56 -32.22 -25.51 -17.67
N ASN A 57 -31.16 -25.74 -16.89
CA ASN A 57 -31.17 -26.76 -15.86
C ASN A 57 -31.93 -26.27 -14.62
N GLU A 58 -33.24 -26.54 -14.55
CA GLU A 58 -34.14 -26.16 -13.44
C GLU A 58 -33.63 -26.61 -12.05
N ILE A 59 -32.74 -27.60 -12.00
CA ILE A 59 -32.19 -28.20 -10.77
C ILE A 59 -30.94 -27.46 -10.24
N ALA A 60 -30.22 -26.71 -11.08
CA ALA A 60 -29.00 -26.00 -10.68
C ALA A 60 -29.24 -25.00 -9.53
N PRO A 61 -30.35 -24.23 -9.52
CA PRO A 61 -30.72 -23.40 -8.39
C PRO A 61 -30.87 -24.17 -7.07
N PHE A 62 -31.53 -25.33 -7.09
CA PHE A 62 -31.75 -26.14 -5.90
C PHE A 62 -30.43 -26.70 -5.34
N LYS A 63 -29.51 -27.15 -6.20
CA LYS A 63 -28.18 -27.62 -5.78
C LYS A 63 -27.37 -26.52 -5.10
N ASN A 64 -27.42 -25.30 -5.63
CA ASN A 64 -26.76 -24.14 -5.03
C ASN A 64 -27.35 -23.78 -3.65
N VAL A 65 -28.68 -23.83 -3.52
CA VAL A 65 -29.35 -23.66 -2.22
C VAL A 65 -28.91 -24.74 -1.23
N MET A 66 -28.84 -26.01 -1.64
CA MET A 66 -28.36 -27.10 -0.79
C MET A 66 -26.91 -26.89 -0.34
N ASN A 67 -26.02 -26.50 -1.25
CA ASN A 67 -24.63 -26.17 -0.93
C ASN A 67 -24.52 -25.02 0.08
N GLU A 68 -25.34 -23.97 -0.07
CA GLU A 68 -25.40 -22.88 0.90
C GLU A 68 -25.94 -23.34 2.27
N MET A 69 -26.97 -24.20 2.28
CA MET A 69 -27.51 -24.80 3.50
C MET A 69 -26.44 -25.63 4.23
N TYR A 70 -25.66 -26.45 3.52
CA TYR A 70 -24.54 -27.19 4.11
C TYR A 70 -23.47 -26.25 4.69
N ALA A 71 -23.08 -25.21 3.97
CA ALA A 71 -22.13 -24.22 4.47
C ALA A 71 -22.64 -23.49 5.72
N ARG A 72 -23.94 -23.17 5.75
CA ARG A 72 -24.61 -22.54 6.90
C ARG A 72 -24.66 -23.47 8.10
N ASP A 73 -25.01 -24.74 7.92
CA ASP A 73 -25.06 -25.75 8.98
C ASP A 73 -23.67 -26.01 9.58
N ILE A 74 -22.65 -26.21 8.75
CA ILE A 74 -21.25 -26.34 9.22
C ILE A 74 -20.85 -25.10 10.02
N SER A 75 -21.16 -23.90 9.53
CA SER A 75 -20.87 -22.66 10.26
C SER A 75 -21.59 -22.59 11.60
N GLN A 76 -22.86 -23.01 11.67
CA GLN A 76 -23.62 -23.06 12.91
C GLN A 76 -23.03 -24.06 13.89
N LYS A 77 -22.71 -25.28 13.46
CA LYS A 77 -22.05 -26.32 14.28
C LYS A 77 -20.73 -25.84 14.86
N ILE A 78 -19.88 -25.22 14.04
CA ILE A 78 -18.60 -24.63 14.47
C ILE A 78 -18.84 -23.51 15.49
N LYS A 79 -19.80 -22.60 15.24
CA LYS A 79 -20.15 -21.53 16.18
C LYS A 79 -20.65 -22.07 17.51
N THR A 80 -21.50 -23.08 17.50
CA THR A 80 -22.03 -23.73 18.70
C THR A 80 -20.90 -24.40 19.49
N SER A 81 -20.02 -25.15 18.81
CA SER A 81 -18.84 -25.76 19.44
C SER A 81 -17.92 -24.70 20.08
N HIS A 82 -17.58 -23.63 19.35
CA HIS A 82 -16.80 -22.52 19.91
C HIS A 82 -17.51 -21.81 21.05
N ARG A 83 -18.84 -21.66 20.98
CA ARG A 83 -19.63 -21.05 22.05
C ARG A 83 -19.59 -21.91 23.31
N LEU A 84 -19.74 -23.23 23.18
CA LEU A 84 -19.64 -24.17 24.31
C LEU A 84 -18.26 -24.11 24.95
N ARG A 85 -17.20 -24.30 24.16
CA ARG A 85 -15.80 -24.25 24.65
C ARG A 85 -15.46 -22.90 25.27
N GLY A 86 -15.83 -21.82 24.60
CA GLY A 86 -15.61 -20.46 25.10
C GLY A 86 -16.41 -20.13 26.36
N ASN A 87 -17.57 -20.79 26.58
CA ASN A 87 -18.36 -20.69 27.80
C ASN A 87 -17.80 -21.53 28.95
N MET A 88 -17.04 -22.59 28.65
CA MET A 88 -16.34 -23.43 29.63
C MET A 88 -15.02 -22.81 30.11
N GLY A 89 -14.65 -21.63 29.58
CA GLY A 89 -13.39 -20.97 29.91
C GLY A 89 -12.19 -21.41 29.09
N GLU A 90 -12.38 -22.28 28.08
CA GLU A 90 -11.28 -22.63 27.19
C GLU A 90 -10.88 -21.44 26.32
N PRO A 91 -9.58 -21.13 26.18
CA PRO A 91 -9.13 -20.06 25.31
C PRO A 91 -9.39 -20.39 23.83
N LEU A 92 -10.20 -19.57 23.17
CA LEU A 92 -10.49 -19.74 21.73
C LEU A 92 -9.41 -19.15 20.82
N SER A 93 -8.54 -18.30 21.35
CA SER A 93 -7.50 -17.60 20.60
C SER A 93 -6.11 -18.13 20.93
N PRO A 94 -5.13 -17.98 20.01
CA PRO A 94 -3.73 -18.27 20.34
C PRO A 94 -3.23 -17.36 21.47
N PRO A 95 -2.28 -17.83 22.32
CA PRO A 95 -1.85 -17.12 23.52
C PRO A 95 -1.33 -15.69 23.26
N PRO A 96 -1.35 -14.76 24.21
CA PRO A 96 -0.65 -13.48 24.07
C PRO A 96 0.88 -13.65 24.05
N TYR A 97 1.61 -12.58 23.74
CA TYR A 97 3.08 -12.59 23.79
C TYR A 97 3.54 -12.77 25.24
N GLY A 98 4.49 -13.66 25.53
CA GLY A 98 4.83 -14.05 26.92
C GLY A 98 4.22 -15.38 27.35
N TYR A 99 3.26 -15.91 26.58
CA TYR A 99 2.69 -17.24 26.78
C TYR A 99 2.88 -18.12 25.56
N MET A 100 2.97 -19.44 25.79
CA MET A 100 2.97 -20.46 24.75
C MET A 100 1.88 -21.52 25.04
N LYS A 101 1.53 -22.31 24.04
CA LYS A 101 0.61 -23.44 24.26
C LYS A 101 1.37 -24.53 24.99
N ASP A 102 0.71 -25.16 25.96
CA ASP A 102 1.27 -26.33 26.64
C ASP A 102 1.48 -27.47 25.61
N PRO A 103 2.68 -28.06 25.53
CA PRO A 103 2.95 -29.23 24.69
C PRO A 103 2.03 -30.43 24.99
N LEU A 104 1.63 -30.60 26.25
CA LEU A 104 0.80 -31.70 26.71
C LEU A 104 -0.70 -31.41 26.53
N ASN A 105 -1.10 -30.15 26.68
CA ASN A 105 -2.50 -29.74 26.54
C ASN A 105 -2.65 -28.48 25.68
N LYS A 106 -3.02 -28.65 24.42
CA LYS A 106 -3.19 -27.55 23.44
C LYS A 106 -4.22 -26.48 23.85
N ASN A 107 -5.08 -26.76 24.83
CA ASN A 107 -6.09 -25.84 25.36
C ASN A 107 -5.59 -24.99 26.54
N LYS A 108 -4.38 -25.24 27.06
CA LYS A 108 -3.78 -24.46 28.16
C LYS A 108 -2.63 -23.59 27.69
N TRP A 109 -2.43 -22.48 28.41
CA TRP A 109 -1.31 -21.56 28.20
C TRP A 109 -0.30 -21.73 29.33
N VAL A 110 0.98 -21.82 28.97
CA VAL A 110 2.10 -21.87 29.90
C VAL A 110 3.00 -20.65 29.66
N ILE A 111 3.69 -20.21 30.71
CA ILE A 111 4.57 -19.05 30.64
C ILE A 111 5.76 -19.38 29.76
N ASP A 112 6.07 -18.47 28.83
CA ASP A 112 7.32 -18.48 28.07
C ASP A 112 8.33 -17.60 28.81
N PRO A 113 9.37 -18.15 29.48
CA PRO A 113 10.24 -17.38 30.36
C PRO A 113 10.93 -16.19 29.69
N GLU A 114 11.34 -16.34 28.42
CA GLU A 114 12.04 -15.32 27.65
C GLU A 114 11.11 -14.14 27.35
N ALA A 115 9.95 -14.42 26.74
CA ALA A 115 8.98 -13.40 26.38
C ALA A 115 8.27 -12.80 27.61
N ALA A 116 8.03 -13.60 28.65
CA ALA A 116 7.42 -13.13 29.90
C ALA A 116 8.32 -12.16 30.67
N GLY A 117 9.65 -12.36 30.63
CA GLY A 117 10.61 -11.41 31.18
C GLY A 117 10.46 -10.02 30.54
N ILE A 118 10.30 -9.97 29.21
CA ILE A 118 10.09 -8.72 28.47
C ILE A 118 8.75 -8.07 28.83
N VAL A 119 7.68 -8.86 29.00
CA VAL A 119 6.38 -8.34 29.45
C VAL A 119 6.50 -7.72 30.84
N ARG A 120 7.15 -8.40 31.81
CA ARG A 120 7.40 -7.84 33.15
C ARG A 120 8.18 -6.54 33.10
N ASP A 121 9.22 -6.48 32.25
CA ASP A 121 10.00 -5.26 32.01
C ASP A 121 9.15 -4.11 31.46
N ILE A 122 8.22 -4.39 30.54
CA ILE A 122 7.29 -3.40 29.98
C ILE A 122 6.39 -2.82 31.07
N PHE A 123 5.78 -3.66 31.90
CA PHE A 123 4.93 -3.23 33.01
C PHE A 123 5.72 -2.41 34.04
N ARG A 124 6.93 -2.86 34.41
CA ARG A 124 7.83 -2.13 35.33
C ARG A 124 8.17 -0.74 34.79
N MET A 125 8.59 -0.64 33.52
CA MET A 125 8.92 0.64 32.89
C MET A 125 7.71 1.60 32.82
N CYS A 126 6.49 1.06 32.65
CA CYS A 126 5.28 1.89 32.70
C CYS A 126 5.05 2.47 34.09
N ILE A 127 5.22 1.66 35.14
CA ILE A 127 5.07 2.10 36.54
C ILE A 127 6.11 3.17 36.91
N GLU A 128 7.32 3.05 36.39
CA GLU A 128 8.37 4.09 36.48
C GLU A 128 8.00 5.41 35.77
N GLY A 129 6.86 5.47 35.08
CA GLY A 129 6.36 6.67 34.39
C GLY A 129 6.91 6.85 32.97
N LYS A 130 7.57 5.85 32.38
CA LYS A 130 8.05 5.94 30.99
C LYS A 130 6.87 5.83 30.03
N GLY A 131 6.74 6.78 29.11
CA GLY A 131 5.71 6.74 28.08
C GLY A 131 5.89 5.59 27.09
N ASN A 132 4.79 5.13 26.47
CA ASN A 132 4.78 3.98 25.55
C ASN A 132 5.79 4.09 24.39
N GLU A 133 6.03 5.31 23.90
CA GLU A 133 7.03 5.59 22.87
C GLU A 133 8.45 5.36 23.41
N THR A 134 8.76 5.89 24.61
CA THR A 134 10.04 5.69 25.28
C THR A 134 10.31 4.21 25.55
N ILE A 135 9.31 3.47 26.04
CA ILE A 135 9.41 2.02 26.26
C ILE A 135 9.74 1.31 24.95
N ALA A 136 9.01 1.61 23.88
CA ALA A 136 9.28 1.04 22.57
C ALA A 136 10.67 1.40 22.03
N ARG A 137 11.24 2.55 22.40
CA ARG A 137 12.60 2.93 22.00
C ARG A 137 13.64 2.12 22.78
N LEU A 138 13.47 1.99 24.10
CA LEU A 138 14.36 1.20 24.95
C LEU A 138 14.40 -0.28 24.54
N LEU A 139 13.26 -0.87 24.18
CA LEU A 139 13.20 -2.25 23.69
C LEU A 139 13.94 -2.41 22.36
N GLN A 140 13.85 -1.41 21.48
CA GLN A 140 14.58 -1.40 20.21
C GLN A 140 16.09 -1.23 20.41
N GLU A 141 16.52 -0.35 21.32
CA GLU A 141 17.94 -0.16 21.70
C GLU A 141 18.55 -1.43 22.30
N ARG A 142 17.76 -2.18 23.08
CA ARG A 142 18.13 -3.49 23.64
C ARG A 142 18.06 -4.64 22.61
N GLN A 143 17.74 -4.35 21.35
CA GLN A 143 17.57 -5.34 20.27
C GLN A 143 16.59 -6.47 20.64
N VAL A 144 15.48 -6.13 21.29
CA VAL A 144 14.43 -7.09 21.63
C VAL A 144 13.54 -7.34 20.40
N LEU A 145 13.36 -8.60 20.01
CA LEU A 145 12.50 -8.97 18.89
C LEU A 145 11.04 -8.55 19.14
N VAL A 146 10.38 -8.00 18.11
CA VAL A 146 8.94 -7.74 18.17
C VAL A 146 8.15 -9.05 18.24
N PRO A 147 6.94 -9.09 18.83
CA PRO A 147 6.20 -10.33 19.04
C PRO A 147 6.02 -11.22 17.79
N MET A 148 5.77 -10.59 16.62
CA MET A 148 5.65 -11.32 15.35
C MET A 148 6.97 -11.97 14.91
N ALA A 149 8.08 -11.24 15.01
CA ALA A 149 9.41 -11.75 14.67
C ALA A 149 9.82 -12.87 15.63
N TYR A 150 9.50 -12.72 16.92
CA TYR A 150 9.72 -13.72 17.95
C TYR A 150 8.94 -15.03 17.68
N TRP A 151 7.66 -14.95 17.31
CA TRP A 151 6.91 -16.15 16.97
C TRP A 151 7.44 -16.83 15.71
N GLN A 152 7.91 -16.06 14.72
CA GLN A 152 8.54 -16.61 13.52
C GLN A 152 9.85 -17.32 13.81
N SER A 153 10.72 -16.75 14.67
CA SER A 153 11.99 -17.41 15.05
C SER A 153 11.76 -18.72 15.81
N LYS A 154 10.66 -18.84 16.55
CA LYS A 154 10.24 -20.09 17.24
C LYS A 154 9.41 -21.04 16.34
N GLY A 155 9.23 -20.73 15.06
CA GLY A 155 8.48 -21.59 14.12
C GLY A 155 6.97 -21.67 14.37
N LEU A 156 6.39 -20.71 15.10
CA LEU A 156 4.96 -20.70 15.44
C LEU A 156 4.16 -20.04 14.30
N PRO A 157 3.28 -20.77 13.59
CA PRO A 157 2.50 -20.21 12.49
C PRO A 157 1.41 -19.29 13.02
N ARG A 158 1.68 -17.97 13.03
CA ARG A 158 0.67 -16.94 13.31
C ARG A 158 0.28 -16.18 12.05
N GLY A 159 -1.02 -16.06 11.85
CA GLY A 159 -1.58 -15.13 10.86
C GLY A 159 -1.34 -13.68 11.28
N GLY A 160 -0.91 -12.85 10.32
CA GLY A 160 -0.63 -11.43 10.52
C GLY A 160 -0.03 -10.83 9.25
N LYS A 161 -0.04 -9.49 9.14
CA LYS A 161 0.73 -8.81 8.09
C LYS A 161 2.22 -9.14 8.30
N LYS A 162 2.98 -9.28 7.20
CA LYS A 162 4.42 -9.57 7.24
C LYS A 162 5.12 -8.64 8.24
N THR A 163 6.05 -9.22 8.99
CA THR A 163 6.92 -8.49 9.92
C THR A 163 7.57 -7.31 9.19
N GLN A 164 7.63 -6.16 9.87
CA GLN A 164 8.31 -4.97 9.34
C GLN A 164 9.76 -5.33 8.96
N GLU A 165 10.36 -4.63 8.00
CA GLU A 165 11.74 -4.89 7.54
C GLU A 165 12.75 -4.97 8.70
N ASN A 166 12.56 -4.14 9.74
CA ASN A 166 13.34 -4.21 10.96
C ASN A 166 12.62 -5.05 12.05
N PRO A 167 13.13 -6.24 12.42
CA PRO A 167 12.51 -7.13 13.41
C PRO A 167 12.59 -6.62 14.86
N TYR A 168 13.31 -5.53 15.11
CA TYR A 168 13.47 -4.91 16.44
C TYR A 168 12.67 -3.61 16.59
N LYS A 169 11.93 -3.19 15.56
CA LYS A 169 11.19 -1.92 15.58
C LYS A 169 9.88 -2.02 16.37
N TRP A 170 9.98 -1.81 17.68
CA TRP A 170 8.80 -1.74 18.54
C TRP A 170 7.96 -0.49 18.26
N CYS A 171 6.65 -0.68 18.10
CA CYS A 171 5.70 0.40 17.92
C CYS A 171 4.97 0.69 19.25
N LYS A 172 4.71 1.97 19.56
CA LYS A 172 3.93 2.37 20.76
C LYS A 172 2.57 1.70 20.87
N THR A 173 1.95 1.34 19.74
CA THR A 173 0.66 0.63 19.68
C THR A 173 0.77 -0.81 20.18
N THR A 174 1.89 -1.48 19.90
CA THR A 174 2.16 -2.84 20.40
C THR A 174 2.33 -2.82 21.90
N VAL A 175 3.12 -1.86 22.43
CA VAL A 175 3.30 -1.67 23.88
C VAL A 175 1.97 -1.35 24.56
N ALA A 176 1.20 -0.40 24.01
CA ALA A 176 -0.12 -0.05 24.53
C ALA A 176 -1.07 -1.27 24.56
N LYS A 177 -1.03 -2.12 23.53
CA LYS A 177 -1.84 -3.33 23.47
C LYS A 177 -1.44 -4.31 24.58
N ILE A 178 -0.14 -4.55 24.79
CA ILE A 178 0.36 -5.41 25.87
C ILE A 178 -0.10 -4.88 27.24
N LEU A 179 0.09 -3.59 27.50
CA LEU A 179 -0.32 -2.97 28.77
C LEU A 179 -1.84 -3.04 29.00
N SER A 180 -2.67 -3.03 27.96
CA SER A 180 -4.14 -3.11 28.07
C SER A 180 -4.71 -4.53 28.22
N GLN A 181 -3.90 -5.57 28.06
CA GLN A 181 -4.37 -6.95 28.07
C GLN A 181 -4.47 -7.50 29.49
N GLN A 182 -5.71 -7.71 29.96
CA GLN A 182 -6.00 -8.34 31.24
C GLN A 182 -5.56 -9.81 31.30
N GLU A 183 -5.37 -10.46 30.15
CA GLU A 183 -4.92 -11.86 30.09
C GLU A 183 -3.55 -12.12 30.76
N TYR A 184 -2.73 -11.09 30.99
CA TYR A 184 -1.48 -11.22 31.75
C TYR A 184 -1.68 -11.47 33.25
N CYS A 185 -2.89 -11.25 33.77
CA CYS A 185 -3.27 -11.50 35.17
C CYS A 185 -3.78 -12.92 35.41
N GLY A 186 -3.67 -13.83 34.43
CA GLY A 186 -4.20 -15.19 34.54
C GLY A 186 -5.66 -15.34 34.08
N ASP A 187 -6.24 -14.29 33.49
CA ASP A 187 -7.64 -14.29 33.05
C ASP A 187 -7.76 -14.69 31.56
N VAL A 188 -8.84 -15.38 31.19
CA VAL A 188 -9.19 -15.67 29.79
C VAL A 188 -10.44 -14.90 29.41
N ILE A 189 -10.33 -14.07 28.36
CA ILE A 189 -11.45 -13.27 27.85
C ILE A 189 -11.86 -13.77 26.47
N ASN A 190 -13.03 -14.40 26.41
CA ASN A 190 -13.63 -14.90 25.18
C ASN A 190 -14.68 -13.92 24.60
N PHE A 191 -14.98 -14.07 23.31
CA PHE A 191 -16.00 -13.31 22.58
C PHE A 191 -15.76 -11.80 22.43
N LYS A 192 -14.48 -11.36 22.41
CA LYS A 192 -14.07 -9.97 22.11
C LYS A 192 -14.51 -9.47 20.73
N SER A 193 -14.68 -10.39 19.78
CA SER A 193 -15.14 -10.07 18.42
C SER A 193 -16.09 -11.14 17.92
N TYR A 194 -16.92 -10.76 16.96
CA TYR A 194 -17.84 -11.66 16.27
C TYR A 194 -17.83 -11.38 14.77
N SER A 195 -18.44 -12.27 13.99
CA SER A 195 -18.80 -11.98 12.60
C SER A 195 -20.33 -11.97 12.49
N LYS A 196 -20.87 -11.00 11.74
CA LYS A 196 -22.32 -10.83 11.51
C LYS A 196 -22.92 -12.03 10.76
N SER A 197 -22.24 -12.56 9.76
CA SER A 197 -22.74 -13.66 8.94
C SER A 197 -21.61 -14.63 8.60
N PHE A 198 -21.94 -15.86 8.21
CA PHE A 198 -20.92 -16.82 7.78
C PHE A 198 -20.24 -16.40 6.47
N LYS A 199 -20.93 -15.60 5.63
CA LYS A 199 -20.40 -15.00 4.40
C LYS A 199 -19.41 -13.87 4.71
N ASN A 200 -19.65 -13.10 5.77
CA ASN A 200 -18.78 -12.00 6.15
C ASN A 200 -17.56 -12.49 6.93
N LYS A 201 -16.36 -12.33 6.36
CA LYS A 201 -15.09 -12.69 7.02
C LYS A 201 -14.54 -11.59 7.93
N THR A 202 -15.16 -10.40 7.93
CA THR A 202 -14.73 -9.30 8.80
C THR A 202 -15.05 -9.61 10.27
N ARG A 203 -14.10 -9.31 11.14
CA ARG A 203 -14.25 -9.44 12.59
C ARG A 203 -14.62 -8.08 13.16
N ILE A 204 -15.77 -8.01 13.79
CA ILE A 204 -16.31 -6.80 14.38
C ILE A 204 -16.10 -6.87 15.89
N PRO A 205 -15.57 -5.81 16.53
CA PRO A 205 -15.43 -5.77 17.98
C PRO A 205 -16.81 -5.87 18.64
N ASN A 206 -16.87 -6.62 19.73
CA ASN A 206 -18.08 -6.81 20.51
C ASN A 206 -18.09 -5.88 21.71
N ASP A 207 -19.27 -5.46 22.16
CA ASP A 207 -19.40 -4.66 23.38
C ASP A 207 -18.81 -5.39 24.60
N PRO A 208 -18.16 -4.68 25.53
CA PRO A 208 -17.58 -5.29 26.73
C PRO A 208 -18.57 -6.12 27.57
N SER A 209 -19.86 -5.78 27.56
CA SER A 209 -20.92 -6.51 28.27
C SER A 209 -21.15 -7.94 27.76
N LYS A 210 -20.75 -8.23 26.52
CA LYS A 210 -20.88 -9.55 25.90
C LYS A 210 -19.60 -10.38 26.02
N TRP A 211 -18.54 -9.83 26.62
CA TRP A 211 -17.31 -10.58 26.86
C TRP A 211 -17.53 -11.58 27.99
N LYS A 212 -17.01 -12.79 27.83
CA LYS A 212 -16.95 -13.76 28.91
C LYS A 212 -15.56 -13.78 29.50
N ILE A 213 -15.47 -13.35 30.76
CA ILE A 213 -14.22 -13.23 31.51
C ILE A 213 -14.18 -14.40 32.50
N PHE A 214 -13.18 -15.25 32.35
CA PHE A 214 -12.88 -16.34 33.28
C PHE A 214 -11.61 -15.95 34.03
N LYS A 215 -11.69 -15.87 35.36
CA LYS A 215 -10.56 -15.47 36.19
C LYS A 215 -9.69 -16.67 36.55
N GLU A 216 -8.39 -16.43 36.71
CA GLU A 216 -7.42 -17.40 37.26
C GLU A 216 -7.39 -18.77 36.53
N VAL A 217 -7.45 -18.74 35.20
CA VAL A 217 -7.43 -19.95 34.35
C VAL A 217 -6.00 -20.45 34.09
N HIS A 218 -5.04 -19.54 33.99
CA HIS A 218 -3.63 -19.85 33.74
C HIS A 218 -2.70 -19.02 34.64
N GLU A 219 -1.43 -19.42 34.70
CA GLU A 219 -0.45 -18.78 35.57
C GLU A 219 -0.23 -17.29 35.19
N PRO A 220 -0.39 -16.34 36.14
CA PRO A 220 -0.24 -14.92 35.85
C PRO A 220 1.23 -14.54 35.61
N ILE A 221 1.51 -13.74 34.58
CA ILE A 221 2.84 -13.13 34.38
C ILE A 221 3.01 -11.91 35.29
N ILE A 222 1.91 -11.18 35.53
CA ILE A 222 1.83 -9.93 36.30
C ILE A 222 0.73 -10.09 37.36
N SER A 223 0.93 -9.54 38.56
CA SER A 223 -0.11 -9.51 39.59
C SER A 223 -1.24 -8.55 39.22
N ARG A 224 -2.44 -8.84 39.71
CA ARG A 224 -3.63 -8.01 39.46
C ARG A 224 -3.42 -6.57 39.94
N ASP A 225 -2.79 -6.38 41.10
CA ASP A 225 -2.49 -5.06 41.65
C ASP A 225 -1.62 -4.21 40.72
N VAL A 226 -0.57 -4.81 40.15
CA VAL A 226 0.34 -4.14 39.20
C VAL A 226 -0.40 -3.76 37.92
N PHE A 227 -1.29 -4.63 37.43
CA PHE A 227 -2.08 -4.36 36.24
C PHE A 227 -3.08 -3.21 36.46
N GLU A 228 -3.78 -3.21 37.59
CA GLU A 228 -4.75 -2.16 37.95
C GLU A 228 -4.08 -0.80 38.12
N GLN A 229 -2.91 -0.75 38.78
CA GLN A 229 -2.10 0.47 38.87
C GLN A 229 -1.73 1.04 37.50
N VAL A 230 -1.32 0.19 36.55
CA VAL A 230 -1.03 0.60 35.17
C VAL A 230 -2.29 1.09 34.46
N GLN A 231 -3.43 0.42 34.59
CA GLN A 231 -4.69 0.89 33.99
C GLN A 231 -5.10 2.26 34.52
N GLU A 232 -4.95 2.51 35.83
CA GLU A 232 -5.21 3.81 36.41
C GLU A 232 -4.30 4.90 35.83
N GLN A 233 -3.00 4.64 35.70
CA GLN A 233 -2.06 5.59 35.09
C GLN A 233 -2.44 5.89 33.64
N ILE A 234 -2.84 4.87 32.88
CA ILE A 234 -3.31 5.03 31.50
C ILE A 234 -4.61 5.86 31.45
N ALA A 235 -5.56 5.62 32.36
CA ALA A 235 -6.82 6.35 32.42
C ALA A 235 -6.64 7.83 32.84
N LYS A 236 -5.72 8.10 33.78
CA LYS A 236 -5.33 9.46 34.21
C LYS A 236 -4.64 10.23 33.09
N THR A 237 -3.97 9.52 32.17
CA THR A 237 -3.31 10.13 31.00
C THR A 237 -4.37 10.62 29.99
N LYS A 238 -4.75 11.90 30.09
CA LYS A 238 -5.64 12.55 29.12
C LYS A 238 -5.03 12.46 27.72
N ARG A 239 -5.65 11.66 26.83
CA ARG A 239 -5.35 11.74 25.39
C ARG A 239 -5.75 13.14 24.92
N ARG A 240 -4.78 13.93 24.46
CA ARG A 240 -5.08 15.18 23.75
C ARG A 240 -5.96 14.82 22.55
N ALA A 241 -7.17 15.37 22.50
CA ALA A 241 -8.03 15.21 21.34
C ALA A 241 -7.27 15.71 20.09
N PRO A 242 -7.34 15.00 18.95
CA PRO A 242 -6.79 15.52 17.71
C PRO A 242 -7.44 16.88 17.43
N ASN A 243 -6.62 17.91 17.29
CA ASN A 243 -7.09 19.27 17.10
C ASN A 243 -7.88 19.34 15.77
N LYS A 244 -9.16 19.73 15.80
CA LYS A 244 -10.00 19.83 14.59
C LYS A 244 -9.39 20.76 13.53
N LYS A 245 -8.65 21.80 13.91
CA LYS A 245 -7.91 22.68 12.97
C LYS A 245 -6.74 21.98 12.27
N LEU A 246 -6.22 20.89 12.83
CA LEU A 246 -5.19 20.05 12.21
C LEU A 246 -5.80 19.06 11.19
N ALA A 247 -7.13 18.92 11.15
CA ALA A 247 -7.81 18.05 10.21
C ALA A 247 -7.93 18.68 8.80
N GLU A 248 -7.86 20.01 8.70
CA GLU A 248 -7.70 20.70 7.43
C GLU A 248 -6.27 20.49 6.93
N LYS A 249 -6.12 19.53 6.01
CA LYS A 249 -4.84 19.24 5.38
C LYS A 249 -4.42 20.45 4.54
N ASN A 250 -3.17 20.86 4.69
CA ASN A 250 -2.58 21.88 3.84
C ASN A 250 -2.52 21.41 2.36
N MET A 251 -2.60 22.34 1.41
CA MET A 251 -2.60 22.05 -0.03
C MET A 251 -1.36 21.29 -0.54
N PHE A 252 -0.21 21.43 0.15
CA PHE A 252 1.05 20.75 -0.20
C PHE A 252 1.21 19.36 0.44
N CYS A 253 0.20 18.86 1.16
CA CYS A 253 0.24 17.49 1.67
C CYS A 253 0.41 16.48 0.51
N ASP A 254 1.25 15.47 0.72
CA ASP A 254 1.61 14.42 -0.25
C ASP A 254 2.49 14.84 -1.45
N LEU A 255 2.80 16.13 -1.61
CA LEU A 255 3.69 16.62 -2.68
C LEU A 255 5.15 16.80 -2.24
N LEU A 256 5.41 16.89 -0.93
CA LEU A 256 6.73 17.24 -0.38
C LEU A 256 7.57 16.02 -0.01
N TYR A 257 8.81 16.01 -0.48
CA TYR A 257 9.80 14.97 -0.25
C TYR A 257 11.11 15.57 0.27
N CYS A 258 11.80 14.81 1.12
CA CYS A 258 13.15 15.14 1.58
C CYS A 258 14.16 14.84 0.46
N ALA A 259 15.00 15.81 0.08
CA ALA A 259 16.03 15.61 -0.94
C ALA A 259 17.07 14.55 -0.52
N ASP A 260 17.46 14.53 0.76
CA ASP A 260 18.54 13.65 1.24
C ASP A 260 18.10 12.18 1.43
N CYS A 261 16.83 11.95 1.80
CA CYS A 261 16.35 10.61 2.15
C CYS A 261 15.14 10.12 1.35
N GLY A 262 14.63 10.91 0.41
CA GLY A 262 13.50 10.56 -0.47
C GLY A 262 12.16 10.32 0.23
N HIS A 263 12.07 10.48 1.55
CA HIS A 263 10.85 10.23 2.31
C HIS A 263 9.92 11.45 2.29
N LYS A 264 8.62 11.18 2.34
CA LYS A 264 7.58 12.22 2.44
C LYS A 264 7.76 13.10 3.69
N MET A 265 7.43 14.39 3.56
CA MET A 265 7.40 15.32 4.70
C MET A 265 6.01 15.35 5.35
N TRP A 266 5.98 15.44 6.68
CA TRP A 266 4.74 15.53 7.47
C TRP A 266 4.39 16.96 7.82
N PHE A 267 3.11 17.29 7.68
CA PHE A 267 2.54 18.55 8.11
C PHE A 267 2.35 18.59 9.62
N ASN A 268 2.89 19.62 10.27
CA ASN A 268 2.84 19.82 11.70
C ASN A 268 2.45 21.28 12.02
N VAL A 269 1.81 21.48 13.16
CA VAL A 269 1.46 22.81 13.68
C VAL A 269 2.15 23.00 15.02
N CYS A 270 2.93 24.07 15.14
CA CYS A 270 3.82 24.26 16.30
C CYS A 270 3.04 24.40 17.60
N HIS A 271 2.02 25.27 17.70
CA HIS A 271 1.27 25.51 18.95
C HIS A 271 -0.17 26.01 18.68
N PRO A 272 -1.11 25.88 19.65
CA PRO A 272 -2.47 26.43 19.54
C PRO A 272 -2.52 27.97 19.43
N ASN A 273 -1.57 28.67 20.06
CA ASN A 273 -1.54 30.14 20.15
C ASN A 273 -0.74 30.82 19.02
N THR A 274 0.00 30.05 18.23
CA THR A 274 0.75 30.57 17.08
C THR A 274 0.46 29.64 15.93
N SER A 275 -0.34 30.10 14.97
CA SER A 275 -0.78 29.37 13.78
C SER A 275 0.36 29.17 12.76
N ILE A 276 1.56 28.83 13.24
CA ILE A 276 2.71 28.51 12.43
C ILE A 276 2.58 27.05 11.99
N THR A 277 2.36 26.89 10.70
CA THR A 277 2.24 25.62 10.00
C THR A 277 3.55 25.31 9.27
N HIS A 278 4.01 24.06 9.34
CA HIS A 278 5.29 23.66 8.75
C HIS A 278 5.30 22.20 8.33
N PHE A 279 6.25 21.85 7.47
CA PHE A 279 6.55 20.50 7.04
C PHE A 279 7.90 20.07 7.61
N LYS A 280 7.98 18.82 8.06
CA LYS A 280 9.22 18.21 8.58
C LYS A 280 9.40 16.82 7.96
N CYS A 281 10.62 16.44 7.64
CA CYS A 281 10.91 15.09 7.16
C CYS A 281 10.38 14.01 8.13
N SER A 282 9.64 13.03 7.59
CA SER A 282 9.09 11.92 8.38
C SER A 282 10.18 10.99 8.93
N ASN A 283 11.26 10.82 8.19
CA ASN A 283 12.42 10.00 8.54
C ASN A 283 13.50 10.78 9.33
N TYR A 284 13.14 11.89 9.97
CA TYR A 284 14.07 12.70 10.74
C TYR A 284 14.64 11.93 11.95
N LYS A 285 15.95 12.08 12.22
CA LYS A 285 16.70 11.38 13.28
C LYS A 285 16.02 11.37 14.65
N SER A 286 15.39 12.48 15.07
CA SER A 286 14.69 12.53 16.37
C SER A 286 13.43 11.66 16.45
N ASN A 287 12.88 11.26 15.30
CA ASN A 287 11.67 10.43 15.17
C ASN A 287 12.01 8.95 14.88
N ARG A 288 13.21 8.49 15.27
CA ARG A 288 13.77 7.16 14.99
C ARG A 288 14.08 6.88 13.52
N GLY A 289 14.20 7.93 12.71
CA GLY A 289 14.57 7.81 11.31
C GLY A 289 16.08 7.88 11.10
N THR A 290 16.51 7.68 9.86
CA THR A 290 17.93 7.66 9.44
C THR A 290 18.40 8.98 8.83
N CYS A 291 17.52 9.94 8.58
CA CYS A 291 17.88 11.21 7.96
C CYS A 291 18.63 12.11 8.94
N GLU A 292 19.89 12.43 8.61
CA GLU A 292 20.81 13.18 9.48
C GLU A 292 20.54 14.68 9.53
N GLY A 293 19.93 15.25 8.47
CA GLY A 293 19.64 16.66 8.34
C GLY A 293 18.29 17.12 8.93
N THR A 294 18.23 18.38 9.37
CA THR A 294 16.96 19.06 9.71
C THR A 294 16.27 19.60 8.46
N HIS A 295 15.56 18.74 7.74
CA HIS A 295 14.69 19.16 6.64
C HIS A 295 13.35 19.65 7.20
N TYR A 296 13.22 20.97 7.19
CA TYR A 296 12.08 21.71 7.73
C TYR A 296 11.78 22.86 6.77
N ILE A 297 10.51 23.07 6.45
CA ILE A 297 10.07 24.24 5.68
C ILE A 297 8.73 24.73 6.21
N ARG A 298 8.52 26.04 6.27
CA ARG A 298 7.23 26.60 6.67
C ARG A 298 6.26 26.60 5.49
N ALA A 299 4.98 26.38 5.77
CA ALA A 299 3.98 26.31 4.70
C ALA A 299 3.76 27.67 4.01
N ASP A 300 3.84 28.79 4.76
CA ASP A 300 3.75 30.14 4.22
C ASP A 300 4.88 30.46 3.23
N SER A 301 6.11 30.10 3.59
CA SER A 301 7.30 30.30 2.77
C SER A 301 7.23 29.46 1.50
N LEU A 302 6.80 28.20 1.63
CA LEU A 302 6.61 27.31 0.48
C LEU A 302 5.53 27.85 -0.49
N GLU A 303 4.41 28.32 0.04
CA GLU A 303 3.32 28.88 -0.77
C GLU A 303 3.81 30.08 -1.59
N THR A 304 4.57 30.99 -0.97
CA THR A 304 5.14 32.14 -1.67
C THR A 304 6.12 31.73 -2.77
N VAL A 305 7.00 30.76 -2.52
CA VAL A 305 7.98 30.29 -3.51
C VAL A 305 7.28 29.65 -4.71
N VAL A 306 6.33 28.74 -4.48
CA VAL A 306 5.61 28.06 -5.56
C VAL A 306 4.77 29.04 -6.37
N LEU A 307 4.08 29.98 -5.72
CA LEU A 307 3.27 30.99 -6.39
C LEU A 307 4.14 31.89 -7.29
N MET A 308 5.35 32.25 -6.83
CA MET A 308 6.28 33.05 -7.60
C MET A 308 6.84 32.28 -8.81
N GLU A 309 7.21 31.01 -8.64
CA GLU A 309 7.67 30.19 -9.77
C GLU A 309 6.58 30.00 -10.82
N LEU A 310 5.34 29.70 -10.41
CA LEU A 310 4.23 29.64 -11.36
C LEU A 310 3.98 30.98 -12.06
N LYS A 311 4.14 32.12 -11.36
CA LYS A 311 4.05 33.44 -12.00
C LYS A 311 5.13 33.68 -13.03
N LYS A 312 6.37 33.25 -12.76
CA LYS A 312 7.47 33.32 -13.74
C LYS A 312 7.14 32.49 -14.97
N LEU A 313 6.65 31.26 -14.79
CA LEU A 313 6.20 30.42 -15.90
C LEU A 313 5.11 31.06 -16.72
N THR A 314 4.11 31.69 -16.08
CA THR A 314 3.05 32.39 -16.82
C THR A 314 3.52 33.63 -17.56
N ASN A 315 4.53 34.34 -17.02
CA ASN A 315 5.10 35.50 -17.71
C ASN A 315 5.92 35.04 -18.91
N TYR A 316 6.72 33.99 -18.76
CA TYR A 316 7.49 33.42 -19.87
C TYR A 316 6.56 32.92 -20.99
N LEU A 317 5.48 32.21 -20.64
CA LEU A 317 4.46 31.78 -21.62
C LEU A 317 3.77 32.97 -22.31
N ARG A 318 3.63 34.12 -21.63
CA ARG A 318 3.02 35.33 -22.20
C ARG A 318 3.95 36.06 -23.14
N ASP A 319 5.24 36.12 -22.79
CA ASP A 319 6.24 36.89 -23.53
C ASP A 319 6.68 36.16 -24.81
N ASP A 320 6.79 34.81 -24.78
CA ASP A 320 7.10 34.01 -25.97
C ASP A 320 6.50 32.59 -25.90
N GLU A 321 5.28 32.42 -26.45
CA GLU A 321 4.57 31.12 -26.48
C GLU A 321 5.27 30.12 -27.41
N GLU A 322 5.95 30.58 -28.47
CA GLU A 322 6.64 29.73 -29.44
C GLU A 322 8.00 29.23 -28.90
N GLU A 323 8.79 30.09 -28.24
CA GLU A 323 10.04 29.68 -27.61
C GLU A 323 9.78 28.74 -26.41
N PHE A 324 8.73 29.00 -25.62
CA PHE A 324 8.34 28.09 -24.54
C PHE A 324 7.90 26.72 -25.06
N ALA A 325 7.08 26.69 -26.12
CA ALA A 325 6.73 25.46 -26.81
C ALA A 325 7.97 24.76 -27.37
N GLY A 326 8.92 25.50 -27.95
CA GLY A 326 10.19 24.98 -28.46
C GLY A 326 11.07 24.34 -27.37
N VAL A 327 11.20 24.95 -26.20
CA VAL A 327 11.95 24.40 -25.05
C VAL A 327 11.26 23.15 -24.50
N LEU A 328 9.92 23.15 -24.43
CA LEU A 328 9.10 22.00 -24.08
C LEU A 328 9.24 20.85 -25.09
N GLU A 329 9.34 21.15 -26.38
CA GLU A 329 9.45 20.13 -27.42
C GLU A 329 10.88 19.59 -27.58
N ALA A 330 11.89 20.44 -27.43
CA ALA A 330 13.30 20.03 -27.53
C ALA A 330 13.71 19.07 -26.42
N LYS A 331 13.25 19.27 -25.18
CA LYS A 331 13.55 18.37 -24.05
C LYS A 331 12.76 17.06 -24.08
N THR A 332 11.56 17.06 -24.65
CA THR A 332 10.57 15.98 -24.42
C THR A 332 10.19 15.25 -25.70
N ASN A 333 9.90 15.95 -26.79
CA ASN A 333 9.32 15.33 -27.99
C ASN A 333 10.34 14.63 -28.89
N SER A 334 11.57 15.13 -29.04
CA SER A 334 12.56 14.48 -29.92
C SER A 334 12.98 13.10 -29.39
N SER A 335 13.24 13.00 -28.07
CA SER A 335 13.60 11.74 -27.42
C SER A 335 12.42 10.76 -27.34
N ILE A 336 11.22 11.24 -27.02
CA ILE A 336 10.01 10.39 -26.92
C ILE A 336 9.57 9.88 -28.29
N ALA A 337 9.56 10.73 -29.32
CA ALA A 337 9.17 10.29 -30.66
C ALA A 337 10.17 9.28 -31.25
N ALA A 338 11.47 9.47 -31.00
CA ALA A 338 12.50 8.51 -31.38
C ALA A 338 12.35 7.18 -30.65
N GLN A 339 12.11 7.22 -29.33
CA GLN A 339 11.87 6.03 -28.52
C GLN A 339 10.58 5.31 -28.92
N GLN A 340 9.48 6.04 -29.12
CA GLN A 340 8.21 5.48 -29.58
C GLN A 340 8.38 4.76 -30.91
N LYS A 341 9.09 5.37 -31.87
CA LYS A 341 9.39 4.73 -33.16
C LYS A 341 10.23 3.45 -32.98
N ALA A 342 11.27 3.51 -32.15
CA ALA A 342 12.14 2.35 -31.88
C ALA A 342 11.35 1.20 -31.21
N THR A 343 10.52 1.50 -30.20
CA THR A 343 9.68 0.53 -29.50
C THR A 343 8.61 -0.06 -30.42
N GLN A 344 8.03 0.75 -31.30
CA GLN A 344 7.07 0.28 -32.31
C GLN A 344 7.72 -0.68 -33.33
N GLU A 345 8.94 -0.36 -33.81
CA GLU A 345 9.71 -1.23 -34.69
C GLU A 345 10.09 -2.54 -33.99
N ALA A 346 10.50 -2.48 -32.71
CA ALA A 346 10.81 -3.66 -31.90
C ALA A 346 9.58 -4.55 -31.67
N LEU A 347 8.42 -3.94 -31.41
CA LEU A 347 7.15 -4.65 -31.28
C LEU A 347 6.77 -5.38 -32.57
N GLN A 348 6.88 -4.71 -33.72
CA GLN A 348 6.60 -5.34 -35.02
C GLN A 348 7.53 -6.53 -35.28
N LYS A 349 8.83 -6.39 -35.01
CA LYS A 349 9.79 -7.50 -35.12
C LYS A 349 9.43 -8.68 -34.22
N ALA A 350 9.02 -8.41 -32.98
CA ALA A 350 8.60 -9.46 -32.03
C ALA A 350 7.33 -10.18 -32.47
N ILE A 351 6.34 -9.45 -33.01
CA ILE A 351 5.09 -10.02 -33.55
C ILE A 351 5.38 -10.91 -34.78
N VAL A 352 6.22 -10.43 -35.70
CA VAL A 352 6.62 -11.22 -36.89
C VAL A 352 7.34 -12.50 -36.44
N ARG A 353 8.30 -12.39 -35.52
CA ARG A 353 9.01 -13.56 -35.00
C ARG A 353 8.09 -14.54 -34.28
N SER A 354 7.10 -14.07 -33.53
CA SER A 354 6.11 -14.94 -32.88
C SER A 354 5.35 -15.77 -33.91
N LYS A 355 4.87 -15.14 -35.00
CA LYS A 355 4.18 -15.84 -36.09
C LYS A 355 5.10 -16.85 -36.80
N ASP A 356 6.37 -16.51 -36.99
CA ASP A 356 7.35 -17.42 -37.58
C ASP A 356 7.57 -18.66 -36.70
N VAL A 357 7.66 -18.48 -35.38
CA VAL A 357 7.83 -19.59 -34.42
C VAL A 357 6.57 -20.45 -34.38
N ASP A 358 5.37 -19.88 -34.43
CA ASP A 358 4.11 -20.63 -34.55
C ASP A 358 4.11 -21.51 -35.81
N ARG A 359 4.49 -20.95 -36.98
CA ARG A 359 4.62 -21.70 -38.23
C ARG A 359 5.67 -22.82 -38.15
N LEU A 360 6.81 -22.55 -37.51
CA LEU A 360 7.86 -23.56 -37.30
C LEU A 360 7.40 -24.69 -36.38
N TYR A 361 6.57 -24.38 -35.39
CA TYR A 361 5.98 -25.35 -34.47
C TYR A 361 4.96 -26.25 -35.17
N GLU A 362 4.07 -25.66 -35.97
CA GLU A 362 3.13 -26.39 -36.83
C GLU A 362 3.87 -27.33 -37.80
N GLY A 363 4.90 -26.83 -38.49
CA GLY A 363 5.72 -27.64 -39.39
C GLY A 363 6.50 -28.74 -38.68
N LEU A 364 6.94 -28.53 -37.42
CA LEU A 364 7.58 -29.56 -36.62
C LEU A 364 6.61 -30.71 -36.31
N TYR A 365 5.37 -30.38 -35.96
CA TYR A 365 4.31 -31.36 -35.71
C TYR A 365 3.97 -32.16 -36.99
N GLU A 366 3.81 -31.49 -38.13
CA GLU A 366 3.58 -32.15 -39.42
C GLU A 366 4.70 -33.12 -39.79
N ASN A 367 5.97 -32.74 -39.54
CA ASN A 367 7.11 -33.59 -39.83
C ASN A 367 7.24 -34.79 -38.87
N MET A 368 6.76 -34.65 -37.62
CA MET A 368 6.63 -35.77 -36.68
C MET A 368 5.59 -36.77 -37.17
N VAL A 369 4.39 -36.30 -37.57
CA VAL A 369 3.31 -37.16 -38.10
C VAL A 369 3.76 -37.89 -39.37
N ASN A 370 4.55 -37.24 -40.22
CA ASN A 370 5.12 -37.82 -41.44
C ASN A 370 6.34 -38.73 -41.19
N GLY A 371 6.72 -38.98 -39.93
CA GLY A 371 7.83 -39.88 -39.57
C GLY A 371 9.23 -39.36 -39.92
N LYS A 372 9.37 -38.07 -40.27
CA LYS A 372 10.67 -37.44 -40.61
C LYS A 372 11.47 -37.03 -39.37
N VAL A 373 10.82 -36.94 -38.21
CA VAL A 373 11.41 -36.53 -36.93
C VAL A 373 11.13 -37.59 -35.89
N THR A 374 12.14 -37.95 -35.10
CA THR A 374 11.99 -38.90 -33.99
C THR A 374 11.38 -38.23 -32.75
N ASP A 375 10.69 -38.99 -31.90
CA ASP A 375 10.01 -38.47 -30.71
C ASP A 375 10.94 -37.69 -29.76
N GLN A 376 12.19 -38.14 -29.61
CA GLN A 376 13.20 -37.44 -28.80
C GLN A 376 13.54 -36.06 -29.37
N TRP A 377 13.69 -35.95 -30.69
CA TRP A 377 13.96 -34.69 -31.37
C TRP A 377 12.76 -33.75 -31.34
N TYR A 378 11.54 -34.29 -31.46
CA TYR A 378 10.31 -33.52 -31.32
C TYR A 378 10.17 -32.92 -29.92
N MET A 379 10.40 -33.71 -28.86
CA MET A 379 10.35 -33.21 -27.48
C MET A 379 11.35 -32.07 -27.23
N HIS A 380 12.59 -32.23 -27.71
CA HIS A 380 13.62 -31.21 -27.54
C HIS A 380 13.30 -29.90 -28.30
N MET A 381 12.86 -30.01 -29.55
CA MET A 381 12.56 -28.83 -30.38
C MET A 381 11.25 -28.14 -29.97
N SER A 382 10.22 -28.89 -29.58
CA SER A 382 8.96 -28.34 -29.09
C SER A 382 9.17 -27.56 -27.79
N GLN A 383 9.99 -28.08 -26.86
CA GLN A 383 10.36 -27.35 -25.64
C GLN A 383 11.09 -26.03 -25.95
N LYS A 384 12.01 -26.04 -26.93
CA LYS A 384 12.73 -24.82 -27.35
C LYS A 384 11.79 -23.75 -27.91
N TYR A 385 10.87 -24.15 -28.80
CA TYR A 385 9.90 -23.22 -29.38
C TYR A 385 8.89 -22.72 -28.34
N GLU A 386 8.45 -23.56 -27.41
CA GLU A 386 7.51 -23.13 -26.36
C GLU A 386 8.15 -22.11 -25.40
N LEU A 387 9.42 -22.30 -25.05
CA LEU A 387 10.20 -21.29 -24.32
C LEU A 387 10.31 -19.98 -25.10
N GLU A 388 10.66 -20.04 -26.39
CA GLU A 388 10.78 -18.85 -27.25
C GLU A 388 9.43 -18.11 -27.41
N ARG A 389 8.31 -18.84 -27.52
CA ARG A 389 6.95 -18.27 -27.56
C ARG A 389 6.63 -17.53 -26.27
N GLY A 390 6.92 -18.13 -25.11
CA GLY A 390 6.73 -17.49 -23.80
C GLY A 390 7.51 -16.19 -23.69
N GLU A 391 8.80 -16.20 -24.05
CA GLU A 391 9.63 -14.99 -24.03
C GLU A 391 9.13 -13.90 -24.99
N LEU A 392 8.67 -14.28 -26.18
CA LEU A 392 8.13 -13.34 -27.17
C LEU A 392 6.80 -12.74 -26.71
N GLN A 393 5.92 -13.51 -26.10
CA GLN A 393 4.67 -13.01 -25.52
C GLN A 393 4.93 -12.00 -24.41
N ASP A 394 5.89 -12.28 -23.51
CA ASP A 394 6.29 -11.36 -22.46
C ASP A 394 6.90 -10.06 -23.03
N LYS A 395 7.76 -10.17 -24.06
CA LYS A 395 8.32 -9.00 -24.76
C LYS A 395 7.23 -8.15 -25.42
N ILE A 396 6.28 -8.78 -26.13
CA ILE A 396 5.14 -8.10 -26.77
C ILE A 396 4.31 -7.36 -25.72
N LYS A 397 4.01 -8.01 -24.59
CA LYS A 397 3.27 -7.40 -23.49
C LYS A 397 4.02 -6.18 -22.93
N ASN A 398 5.32 -6.31 -22.69
CA ASN A 398 6.15 -5.23 -22.16
C ASN A 398 6.21 -4.03 -23.12
N TYR A 399 6.42 -4.27 -24.42
CA TYR A 399 6.44 -3.19 -25.42
C TYR A 399 5.09 -2.49 -25.56
N ARG A 400 3.96 -3.21 -25.44
CA ARG A 400 2.62 -2.60 -25.43
C ARG A 400 2.42 -1.70 -24.21
N VAL A 401 2.84 -2.14 -23.03
CA VAL A 401 2.77 -1.34 -21.81
C VAL A 401 3.65 -0.11 -21.92
N GLU A 402 4.84 -0.23 -22.49
CA GLU A 402 5.74 0.91 -22.74
C GLU A 402 5.11 1.93 -23.70
N LEU A 403 4.49 1.48 -24.80
CA LEU A 403 3.78 2.36 -25.75
C LEU A 403 2.60 3.10 -25.09
N LEU A 404 1.81 2.41 -24.27
CA LEU A 404 0.73 3.05 -23.51
C LEU A 404 1.27 4.12 -22.55
N GLY A 405 2.38 3.83 -21.87
CA GLY A 405 3.04 4.83 -21.01
C GLY A 405 3.54 6.05 -21.79
N LEU A 406 4.01 5.88 -23.03
CA LEU A 406 4.41 7.00 -23.89
C LEU A 406 3.21 7.83 -24.39
N GLU A 407 2.05 7.22 -24.59
CA GLU A 407 0.80 7.93 -24.92
C GLU A 407 0.27 8.73 -23.73
N ASP A 408 0.31 8.16 -22.52
CA ASP A 408 -0.06 8.85 -21.28
C ASP A 408 0.78 10.13 -21.11
N ILE A 409 2.08 10.07 -21.40
CA ILE A 409 2.98 11.23 -21.35
C ILE A 409 2.51 12.33 -22.33
N ARG A 410 2.01 12.01 -23.53
CA ARG A 410 1.48 13.02 -24.47
C ARG A 410 0.22 13.70 -23.92
N HIS A 411 -0.69 12.94 -23.34
CA HIS A 411 -1.88 13.51 -22.69
C HIS A 411 -1.51 14.39 -21.49
N GLU A 412 -0.48 14.02 -20.72
CA GLU A 412 0.04 14.84 -19.64
C GLU A 412 0.57 16.20 -20.12
N LYS A 413 1.15 16.32 -21.32
CA LYS A 413 1.55 17.61 -21.93
C LYS A 413 0.36 18.55 -22.08
N GLU A 414 -0.72 18.05 -22.66
CA GLU A 414 -1.94 18.82 -22.92
C GLU A 414 -2.60 19.26 -21.61
N HIS A 415 -2.67 18.35 -20.64
CA HIS A 415 -3.15 18.65 -19.30
C HIS A 415 -2.28 19.70 -18.59
N PHE A 416 -0.95 19.62 -18.70
CA PHE A 416 -0.04 20.60 -18.13
C PHE A 416 -0.24 22.00 -18.71
N LEU A 417 -0.35 22.11 -20.04
CA LEU A 417 -0.64 23.40 -20.71
C LEU A 417 -2.01 23.96 -20.30
N ALA A 418 -3.03 23.11 -20.19
CA ALA A 418 -4.35 23.50 -19.71
C ALA A 418 -4.33 24.00 -18.26
N ALA A 419 -3.56 23.34 -17.40
CA ALA A 419 -3.39 23.74 -16.01
C ALA A 419 -2.68 25.10 -15.87
N ILE A 420 -1.61 25.35 -16.65
CA ILE A 420 -0.97 26.68 -16.68
C ILE A 420 -1.94 27.75 -17.16
N ARG A 421 -2.72 27.48 -18.22
CA ARG A 421 -3.75 28.41 -18.72
C ARG A 421 -4.84 28.70 -17.67
N THR A 422 -5.18 27.72 -16.85
CA THR A 422 -6.13 27.90 -15.74
C THR A 422 -5.52 28.77 -14.63
N PHE A 423 -4.24 28.56 -14.29
CA PHE A 423 -3.54 29.40 -13.32
C PHE A 423 -3.42 30.86 -13.78
N MET A 424 -3.17 31.10 -15.08
CA MET A 424 -3.14 32.46 -15.65
C MET A 424 -4.43 33.26 -15.36
N ARG A 425 -5.57 32.58 -15.31
CA ARG A 425 -6.88 33.20 -15.04
C ARG A 425 -7.14 33.41 -13.55
N MET A 426 -6.84 32.41 -12.72
CA MET A 426 -7.22 32.41 -11.30
C MET A 426 -6.21 33.13 -10.39
N GLN A 427 -4.92 33.15 -10.76
CA GLN A 427 -3.80 33.71 -9.99
C GLN A 427 -3.72 33.25 -8.52
N THR A 428 -4.40 32.17 -8.17
CA THR A 428 -4.51 31.60 -6.83
C THR A 428 -4.14 30.13 -6.85
N LEU A 429 -3.44 29.67 -5.83
CA LEU A 429 -3.04 28.28 -5.69
C LEU A 429 -4.23 27.47 -5.17
N THR A 430 -4.64 26.45 -5.91
CA THR A 430 -5.63 25.48 -5.47
C THR A 430 -5.01 24.09 -5.34
N PRO A 431 -5.48 23.23 -4.43
CA PRO A 431 -4.98 21.87 -4.31
C PRO A 431 -5.14 21.03 -5.58
N VAL A 432 -6.16 21.33 -6.41
CA VAL A 432 -6.40 20.64 -7.68
C VAL A 432 -5.31 21.02 -8.68
N LEU A 433 -5.07 22.32 -8.86
CA LEU A 433 -4.04 22.83 -9.74
C LEU A 433 -2.64 22.33 -9.37
N LEU A 434 -2.31 22.32 -8.07
CA LEU A 434 -1.00 21.82 -7.61
C LEU A 434 -0.79 20.34 -7.96
N ARG A 435 -1.83 19.51 -7.87
CA ARG A 435 -1.76 18.09 -8.24
C ARG A 435 -1.70 17.86 -9.75
N GLU A 436 -2.17 18.79 -10.56
CA GLU A 436 -2.08 18.73 -12.02
C GLU A 436 -0.71 19.22 -12.53
N LEU A 437 -0.12 20.22 -11.87
CA LEU A 437 1.14 20.82 -12.31
C LEU A 437 2.39 20.15 -11.72
N ILE A 438 2.35 19.76 -10.45
CA ILE A 438 3.53 19.34 -9.68
C ILE A 438 3.46 17.84 -9.41
N ASP A 439 4.55 17.14 -9.71
CA ASP A 439 4.72 15.73 -9.35
C ASP A 439 5.28 15.62 -7.92
N LYS A 440 6.44 16.25 -7.68
CA LYS A 440 7.09 16.28 -6.36
C LYS A 440 7.84 17.59 -6.11
N ILE A 441 7.93 17.98 -4.85
CA ILE A 441 8.74 19.10 -4.38
C ILE A 441 9.78 18.56 -3.43
N GLU A 442 11.05 18.67 -3.80
CA GLU A 442 12.18 18.25 -2.98
C GLU A 442 12.69 19.42 -2.14
N VAL A 443 12.76 19.20 -0.84
CA VAL A 443 13.22 20.19 0.13
C VAL A 443 14.60 19.79 0.63
N HIS A 444 15.59 20.61 0.33
CA HIS A 444 16.97 20.43 0.76
C HIS A 444 17.16 20.92 2.20
N ARG A 445 18.32 20.56 2.77
CA ARG A 445 18.74 21.04 4.08
C ARG A 445 18.94 22.57 4.05
N ILE A 446 18.80 23.19 5.21
CA ILE A 446 19.11 24.61 5.37
C ILE A 446 20.64 24.74 5.49
N GLU A 447 21.24 25.58 4.66
CA GLU A 447 22.67 25.89 4.69
C GLU A 447 22.91 27.30 5.23
N GLY A 448 24.02 27.50 5.94
CA GLY A 448 24.39 28.78 6.56
C GLY A 448 23.99 28.95 8.04
N THR A 449 24.54 29.98 8.67
CA THR A 449 24.37 30.30 10.09
C THR A 449 23.82 31.72 10.29
N GLY A 450 22.97 31.91 11.31
CA GLY A 450 22.43 33.23 11.65
C GLY A 450 21.42 33.78 10.64
N LYS A 451 21.73 34.93 10.02
CA LYS A 451 20.83 35.65 9.09
C LYS A 451 20.90 35.17 7.63
N ASN A 452 21.95 34.42 7.26
CA ASN A 452 22.21 33.97 5.89
C ASN A 452 21.77 32.51 5.69
N ARG A 453 20.61 32.13 6.22
CA ARG A 453 20.11 30.75 6.15
C ARG A 453 19.39 30.54 4.82
N THR A 454 20.06 29.92 3.87
CA THR A 454 19.47 29.61 2.56
C THR A 454 18.89 28.20 2.57
N GLN A 455 17.83 28.00 1.78
CA GLN A 455 17.19 26.70 1.65
C GLN A 455 16.81 26.48 0.20
N GLN A 456 17.39 25.45 -0.41
CA GLN A 456 17.09 25.06 -1.78
C GLN A 456 15.80 24.23 -1.84
N ILE A 457 14.97 24.52 -2.83
CA ILE A 457 13.72 23.82 -3.12
C ILE A 457 13.73 23.49 -4.60
N THR A 458 13.59 22.20 -4.94
CA THR A 458 13.51 21.72 -6.31
C THR A 458 12.08 21.30 -6.60
N ILE A 459 11.42 21.99 -7.53
CA ILE A 459 10.05 21.68 -7.96
C ILE A 459 10.14 20.82 -9.22
N HIS A 460 9.59 19.62 -9.14
CA HIS A 460 9.45 18.72 -10.28
C HIS A 460 8.02 18.84 -10.80
N TYR A 461 7.88 19.35 -12.02
CA TYR A 461 6.61 19.44 -12.70
C TYR A 461 6.26 18.09 -13.31
N LYS A 462 4.96 17.78 -13.35
CA LYS A 462 4.47 16.67 -14.17
C LYS A 462 4.91 16.88 -15.61
N PHE A 463 5.19 15.79 -16.34
CA PHE A 463 5.66 15.79 -17.72
C PHE A 463 7.11 16.30 -17.99
N ILE A 464 7.66 17.24 -17.22
CA ILE A 464 8.96 17.88 -17.54
C ILE A 464 10.08 17.53 -16.56
N GLY A 465 9.73 17.07 -15.36
CA GLY A 465 10.70 16.95 -14.26
C GLY A 465 11.12 18.34 -13.77
N ALA A 466 12.41 18.56 -13.55
CA ALA A 466 12.92 19.88 -13.16
C ALA A 466 13.00 20.80 -14.39
N LEU A 467 12.11 21.80 -14.44
CA LEU A 467 12.17 22.81 -15.49
C LEU A 467 13.24 23.85 -15.15
N GLU A 468 14.25 23.95 -16.01
CA GLU A 468 15.21 25.06 -16.00
C GLU A 468 14.79 26.05 -17.08
N ILE A 469 14.34 27.23 -16.66
CA ILE A 469 14.05 28.35 -17.57
C ILE A 469 15.40 29.00 -17.90
N PRO A 470 15.77 29.17 -19.19
CA PRO A 470 16.98 29.87 -19.59
C PRO A 470 17.07 31.26 -18.94
N ALA A 471 18.28 31.69 -18.60
CA ALA A 471 18.48 32.96 -17.89
C ALA A 471 18.16 34.17 -18.77
N GLY A 472 16.90 34.63 -18.73
CA GLY A 472 16.52 35.93 -19.25
C GLY A 472 17.14 37.08 -18.42
N PRO A 473 17.24 38.30 -18.97
CA PRO A 473 17.86 39.46 -18.31
C PRO A 473 17.16 39.94 -17.03
N LYS A 474 16.08 39.27 -16.59
CA LYS A 474 15.32 39.50 -15.35
C LYS A 474 15.37 38.31 -14.38
N ASN A 475 16.33 37.40 -14.51
CA ASN A 475 16.55 36.33 -13.52
C ASN A 475 17.31 36.85 -12.29
N GLU A 476 16.67 37.74 -11.53
CA GLU A 476 17.19 38.13 -10.22
C GLU A 476 17.13 36.94 -9.25
N ARG A 477 18.25 36.72 -8.55
CA ARG A 477 18.33 35.83 -7.38
C ARG A 477 17.34 36.34 -6.33
N LEU A 478 16.22 35.66 -6.18
CA LEU A 478 15.14 36.14 -5.32
C LEU A 478 15.36 35.68 -3.88
N LYS A 479 15.67 36.65 -3.02
CA LYS A 479 15.74 36.50 -1.57
C LYS A 479 14.40 36.89 -0.95
N LEU A 480 13.75 35.95 -0.27
CA LEU A 480 12.54 36.22 0.51
C LEU A 480 12.88 36.29 2.01
N ASP A 481 12.74 37.47 2.60
CA ASP A 481 12.82 37.67 4.05
C ASP A 481 11.49 37.30 4.71
N THR A 482 11.31 36.04 5.09
CA THR A 482 10.06 35.57 5.72
C THR A 482 9.99 35.86 7.23
N ARG A 483 11.04 36.49 7.81
CA ARG A 483 11.09 37.18 9.12
C ARG A 483 12.42 37.95 9.28
N ARG A 484 12.52 38.87 10.27
CA ARG A 484 13.80 39.48 10.73
C ARG A 484 14.90 38.41 10.84
N GLY A 485 15.75 38.29 9.82
CA GLY A 485 16.94 37.44 9.82
C GLY A 485 16.80 36.01 9.30
N VAL A 486 15.83 35.67 8.43
CA VAL A 486 15.88 34.40 7.67
C VAL A 486 15.57 34.70 6.20
N ALA A 487 16.61 34.76 5.38
CA ALA A 487 16.51 34.97 3.94
C ALA A 487 16.44 33.62 3.21
N VAL A 488 15.26 33.24 2.71
CA VAL A 488 15.13 32.06 1.85
C VAL A 488 15.59 32.46 0.45
N GLU A 489 16.70 31.89 0.00
CA GLU A 489 17.24 32.10 -1.35
C GLU A 489 16.85 30.91 -2.22
N TYR A 490 16.08 31.17 -3.28
CA TYR A 490 15.77 30.19 -4.31
C TYR A 490 16.93 30.12 -5.30
N LEU A 491 17.59 28.97 -5.36
CA LEU A 491 18.59 28.65 -6.39
C LEU A 491 17.93 27.73 -7.42
N PRO A 492 17.61 28.22 -8.64
CA PRO A 492 17.37 27.31 -9.75
C PRO A 492 18.65 26.51 -9.97
N ASN A 493 18.54 25.19 -10.17
CA ASN A 493 19.68 24.28 -10.28
C ASN A 493 20.74 24.84 -11.23
N THR A 494 21.94 25.08 -10.72
CA THR A 494 23.14 25.15 -11.53
C THR A 494 23.73 23.75 -11.51
N VAL A 495 23.43 22.92 -12.51
CA VAL A 495 24.25 21.74 -12.74
C VAL A 495 25.60 22.27 -13.23
N THR A 496 26.63 22.09 -12.41
CA THR A 496 28.02 22.18 -12.85
C THR A 496 28.21 21.27 -14.05
N ALA A 497 28.68 21.87 -15.15
CA ALA A 497 28.98 21.24 -16.43
C ALA A 497 29.78 19.93 -16.32
#